data_AF-A0A4P7VH38-F1
#
_entry.id   AF-A0A4P7VH38-F1
#
_cell.length_a   1.000
_cell.length_b   1.000
_cell.length_c   1.000
_cell.angle_alpha   90.00
_cell.angle_beta   90.00
_cell.angle_gamma   90.00
#
_symmetry.space_group_name_H-M   'P 1'
#
loop_
_entity.id
_entity.type
_entity.pdbx_description
1 polymer ?
#
loop_
_entity_poly.entity_id
_entity_poly.type
_entity_poly.pdbx_seq_one_letter_code
_entity_poly.pdbx_strand_id
1 'polypeptide(L)'
;MIGAGIGLGLKAIGGIFGGIKASKAMRQVRDSLNEQRQRNADWYNRRYNEDATQRADAQAILAKTEESIRNRNRQAAGAQAVMGGTEEAVAAAKEANNRALADATTAIAANAERRKDMIESQYHAKDDALQQQINDLNINKSHAVSQAVGGVSSAGTNIAGLF
;
A
#
# COMPACT_ATOMS: atom_id res chain seq x y z
N MET A 1 -8.77 -0.58 10.14
CA MET A 1 -7.88 -1.39 11.01
C MET A 1 -7.94 -2.83 10.52
N ILE A 2 -7.15 -3.18 9.50
CA ILE A 2 -7.02 -4.58 9.06
C ILE A 2 -5.91 -5.18 9.90
N GLY A 3 -6.32 -5.76 11.03
CA GLY A 3 -5.52 -6.71 11.75
C GLY A 3 -5.38 -7.97 10.91
N ALA A 4 -4.16 -8.28 10.53
CA ALA A 4 -3.71 -9.64 10.31
C ALA A 4 -2.33 -9.70 10.95
N GLY A 5 -2.33 -10.05 12.23
CA GLY A 5 -1.11 -10.30 12.97
C GLY A 5 -0.31 -11.37 12.25
N ILE A 6 0.91 -11.00 11.84
CA ILE A 6 2.01 -11.94 11.70
C ILE A 6 3.10 -11.44 12.63
N GLY A 7 2.75 -11.37 13.91
CA GLY A 7 3.71 -11.52 15.00
C GLY A 7 3.97 -13.01 15.18
N LEU A 8 4.53 -13.69 14.18
CA LEU A 8 5.05 -15.03 14.38
C LEU A 8 6.49 -14.86 14.86
N GLY A 9 6.64 -14.90 16.18
CA GLY A 9 7.90 -14.68 16.86
C GLY A 9 9.01 -15.61 16.37
N LEU A 10 10.14 -15.00 16.06
CA LEU A 10 11.45 -15.66 16.11
C LEU A 10 12.18 -15.31 17.42
N LYS A 11 11.44 -15.08 18.50
CA LYS A 11 12.00 -15.12 19.86
C LYS A 11 12.12 -16.58 20.27
N ALA A 12 13.22 -17.22 19.86
CA ALA A 12 13.86 -18.39 20.45
C ALA A 12 14.33 -19.38 19.36
N ILE A 13 15.55 -19.19 18.88
CA ILE A 13 16.44 -20.33 18.64
C ILE A 13 17.79 -20.00 19.29
N GLY A 14 17.76 -19.91 20.63
CA GLY A 14 18.96 -20.10 21.44
C GLY A 14 19.25 -21.59 21.45
N GLY A 15 20.13 -22.04 20.56
CA GLY A 15 20.44 -23.45 20.40
C GLY A 15 20.82 -23.75 18.97
N ILE A 16 22.11 -23.60 18.67
CA ILE A 16 22.73 -24.02 17.43
C ILE A 16 22.49 -25.53 17.25
N PHE A 17 21.43 -25.91 16.57
CA PHE A 17 21.34 -27.23 15.96
C PHE A 17 21.98 -27.14 14.57
N GLY A 18 23.31 -27.27 14.55
CA GLY A 18 24.12 -27.38 13.35
C GLY A 18 23.68 -28.57 12.51
N GLY A 19 23.25 -28.32 11.27
CA GLY A 19 22.89 -29.35 10.31
C GLY A 19 22.04 -28.82 9.16
N ILE A 20 22.03 -29.56 8.03
CA ILE A 20 21.29 -29.28 6.78
C ILE A 20 19.84 -28.81 7.04
N LYS A 21 19.21 -29.29 8.12
CA LYS A 21 17.84 -28.92 8.53
C LYS A 21 17.68 -27.45 8.91
N ALA A 22 18.63 -26.83 9.62
CA ALA A 22 18.58 -25.41 9.95
C ALA A 22 18.72 -24.53 8.68
N SER A 23 19.62 -24.92 7.77
CA SER A 23 19.75 -24.30 6.45
C SER A 23 18.49 -24.43 5.60
N LYS A 24 17.78 -25.56 5.67
CA LYS A 24 16.51 -25.78 4.97
C LYS A 24 15.39 -24.92 5.55
N ALA A 25 15.27 -24.84 6.87
CA ALA A 25 14.28 -23.99 7.54
C ALA A 25 14.50 -22.51 7.21
N MET A 26 15.75 -22.01 7.25
CA MET A 26 16.05 -20.63 6.86
C MET A 26 15.77 -20.35 5.38
N ARG A 27 16.02 -21.32 4.48
CA ARG A 27 15.62 -21.20 3.07
C ARG A 27 14.10 -21.09 2.93
N GLN A 28 13.33 -21.95 3.60
CA GLN A 28 11.87 -21.89 3.58
C GLN A 28 11.31 -20.55 4.10
N VAL A 29 11.90 -20.01 5.17
CA VAL A 29 11.51 -18.68 5.68
C VAL A 29 11.84 -17.59 4.65
N ARG A 30 13.03 -17.61 4.06
CA ARG A 30 13.40 -16.66 3.00
C ARG A 30 12.49 -16.77 1.78
N ASP A 31 12.17 -17.99 1.34
CA ASP A 31 11.28 -18.24 0.20
C ASP A 31 9.87 -17.72 0.50
N SER A 32 9.36 -17.93 1.72
CA SER A 32 8.08 -17.37 2.18
C SER A 32 8.09 -15.84 2.22
N LEU A 33 9.19 -15.21 2.64
CA LEU A 33 9.33 -13.74 2.62
C LEU A 33 9.38 -13.20 1.18
N ASN A 34 10.08 -13.88 0.28
CA ASN A 34 10.10 -13.53 -1.14
C ASN A 34 8.71 -13.67 -1.78
N GLU A 35 7.97 -14.74 -1.45
CA GLU A 35 6.61 -14.95 -1.91
C GLU A 35 5.67 -13.85 -1.36
N GLN A 36 5.85 -13.43 -0.11
CA GLN A 36 5.15 -12.28 0.46
C GLN A 36 5.46 -10.97 -0.28
N ARG A 37 6.72 -10.74 -0.68
CA ARG A 37 7.12 -9.60 -1.52
C ARG A 37 6.44 -9.65 -2.87
N GLN A 38 6.42 -10.81 -3.54
CA GLN A 38 5.74 -10.99 -4.83
C GLN A 38 4.24 -10.70 -4.70
N ARG A 39 3.57 -11.28 -3.71
CA ARG A 39 2.15 -10.97 -3.45
C ARG A 39 1.89 -9.50 -3.15
N ASN A 40 2.84 -8.81 -2.51
CA ASN A 40 2.76 -7.37 -2.27
C ASN A 40 2.85 -6.56 -3.58
N ALA A 41 3.79 -6.94 -4.46
CA ALA A 41 3.94 -6.33 -5.79
C ALA A 41 2.72 -6.59 -6.69
N ASP A 42 2.19 -7.81 -6.68
CA ASP A 42 0.97 -8.16 -7.44
C ASP A 42 -0.25 -7.38 -6.95
N TRP A 43 -0.38 -7.25 -5.62
CA TRP A 43 -1.43 -6.42 -5.01
C TRP A 43 -1.29 -4.96 -5.40
N TYR A 44 -0.06 -4.41 -5.36
CA TYR A 44 0.24 -3.04 -5.77
C TYR A 44 -0.12 -2.82 -7.24
N ASN A 45 0.39 -3.66 -8.14
CA ASN A 45 0.11 -3.59 -9.58
C ASN A 45 -1.39 -3.66 -9.87
N ARG A 46 -2.12 -4.52 -9.16
CA ARG A 46 -3.59 -4.60 -9.32
C ARG A 46 -4.29 -3.34 -8.83
N ARG A 47 -3.91 -2.81 -7.67
CA ARG A 47 -4.59 -1.67 -7.03
C ARG A 47 -4.22 -0.31 -7.61
N TYR A 48 -2.98 -0.14 -8.03
CA TYR A 48 -2.48 1.07 -8.66
C TYR A 48 -3.07 1.27 -10.06
N ASN A 49 -3.26 0.17 -10.80
CA ASN A 49 -3.84 0.17 -12.16
C ASN A 49 -5.37 0.02 -12.18
N GLU A 50 -6.02 -0.11 -11.02
CA GLU A 50 -7.49 -0.17 -10.94
C GLU A 50 -8.08 1.19 -11.33
N ASP A 51 -8.96 1.21 -12.33
CA ASP A 51 -9.50 2.43 -12.93
C ASP A 51 -10.19 3.33 -11.88
N ALA A 52 -9.70 4.57 -11.76
CA ALA A 52 -10.20 5.53 -10.79
C ALA A 52 -11.61 6.06 -11.13
N THR A 53 -12.01 6.00 -12.41
CA THR A 53 -13.25 6.62 -12.91
C THR A 53 -14.48 5.73 -12.76
N GLN A 54 -14.30 4.41 -12.70
CA GLN A 54 -15.39 3.44 -12.50
C GLN A 54 -15.79 3.27 -11.03
N ARG A 55 -15.21 4.07 -10.13
CA ARG A 55 -15.34 3.89 -8.70
C ARG A 55 -16.50 4.68 -8.11
N ALA A 56 -17.09 4.10 -7.06
CA ALA A 56 -18.23 4.64 -6.34
C ALA A 56 -17.97 6.03 -5.73
N ASP A 57 -16.72 6.40 -5.45
CA ASP A 57 -16.36 7.74 -4.93
C ASP A 57 -16.50 8.81 -6.02
N ALA A 58 -16.03 8.55 -7.24
CA ALA A 58 -16.25 9.44 -8.37
C ALA A 58 -17.74 9.58 -8.70
N GLN A 59 -18.47 8.45 -8.72
CA GLN A 59 -19.92 8.46 -8.94
C GLN A 59 -20.69 9.21 -7.85
N ALA A 60 -20.29 9.08 -6.58
CA ALA A 60 -20.91 9.81 -5.47
C ALA A 60 -20.66 11.32 -5.55
N ILE A 61 -19.45 11.74 -5.96
CA ILE A 61 -19.13 13.16 -6.18
C ILE A 61 -19.97 13.69 -7.34
N LEU A 62 -20.05 12.97 -8.46
CA LEU A 62 -20.87 13.37 -9.62
C LEU A 62 -22.35 13.44 -9.25
N ALA A 63 -22.89 12.46 -8.52
CA ALA A 63 -24.29 12.44 -8.09
C ALA A 63 -24.62 13.64 -7.18
N LYS A 64 -23.76 13.97 -6.21
CA LYS A 64 -23.92 15.15 -5.36
C LYS A 64 -23.84 16.45 -6.16
N THR A 65 -22.95 16.52 -7.13
CA THR A 65 -22.81 17.69 -8.00
C THR A 65 -24.05 17.86 -8.88
N GLU A 66 -24.56 16.78 -9.46
CA GLU A 66 -25.80 16.80 -10.24
C GLU A 66 -26.99 17.24 -9.38
N GLU A 67 -27.12 16.72 -8.16
CA GLU A 67 -28.16 17.13 -7.22
C GLU A 67 -28.05 18.62 -6.86
N SER A 68 -26.83 19.12 -6.62
CA SER A 68 -26.58 20.54 -6.35
C SER A 68 -26.97 21.43 -7.53
N ILE A 69 -26.59 21.03 -8.75
CA ILE A 69 -26.95 21.73 -10.00
C ILE A 69 -28.48 21.72 -10.18
N ARG A 70 -29.12 20.56 -9.97
CA ARG A 70 -30.58 20.41 -10.11
C ARG A 70 -31.33 21.29 -9.11
N ASN A 71 -30.87 21.36 -7.87
CA ASN A 71 -31.47 22.23 -6.85
C ASN A 71 -31.28 23.72 -7.17
N ARG A 72 -30.09 24.14 -7.64
CA ARG A 72 -29.86 25.52 -8.10
C ARG A 72 -30.74 25.89 -9.28
N ASN A 73 -30.85 25.01 -10.27
CA ASN A 73 -31.72 25.24 -11.43
C ASN A 73 -33.19 25.35 -11.04
N ARG A 74 -33.68 24.53 -10.08
CA ARG A 74 -35.04 24.65 -9.56
C ARG A 74 -35.29 25.97 -8.85
N GLN A 75 -34.34 26.42 -8.03
CA GLN A 75 -34.43 27.73 -7.35
C GLN A 75 -34.42 28.88 -8.36
N ALA A 76 -33.53 28.82 -9.35
CA ALA A 76 -33.46 29.81 -10.42
C ALA A 76 -34.76 29.84 -11.24
N ALA A 77 -35.33 28.69 -11.61
CA ALA A 77 -36.60 28.62 -12.33
C ALA A 77 -37.77 29.17 -11.50
N GLY A 78 -37.82 28.88 -10.19
CA GLY A 78 -38.82 29.43 -9.29
C GLY A 78 -38.70 30.95 -9.14
N ALA A 79 -37.47 31.47 -9.04
CA ALA A 79 -37.22 32.91 -9.00
C ALA A 79 -37.57 33.59 -10.34
N GLN A 80 -37.24 32.97 -11.47
CA GLN A 80 -37.60 33.47 -12.81
C GLN A 80 -39.12 33.50 -13.03
N ALA A 81 -39.85 32.51 -12.53
CA ALA A 81 -41.31 32.45 -12.65
C ALA A 81 -42.01 33.58 -11.88
N VAL A 82 -41.41 34.09 -10.80
CA VAL A 82 -41.99 35.14 -9.96
C VAL A 82 -41.48 36.54 -10.32
N MET A 83 -40.19 36.67 -10.68
CA MET A 83 -39.54 37.97 -10.88
C MET A 83 -39.32 38.35 -12.36
N GLY A 84 -39.56 37.43 -13.30
CA GLY A 84 -39.26 37.64 -14.73
C GLY A 84 -37.78 37.40 -15.01
N GLY A 85 -37.45 36.25 -15.60
CA GLY A 85 -36.05 35.86 -15.82
C GLY A 85 -35.36 36.62 -16.94
N THR A 86 -34.29 37.34 -16.62
CA THR A 86 -33.39 37.96 -17.63
C THR A 86 -32.40 36.93 -18.19
N GLU A 87 -31.87 37.19 -19.38
CA GLU A 87 -30.85 36.33 -20.02
C GLU A 87 -29.56 36.26 -19.18
N GLU A 88 -29.20 37.33 -18.47
CA GLU A 88 -28.06 37.34 -17.56
C GLU A 88 -28.20 36.30 -16.43
N ALA A 89 -29.41 36.11 -15.89
CA ALA A 89 -29.64 35.12 -14.83
C ALA A 89 -29.46 33.68 -15.34
N VAL A 90 -29.85 33.41 -16.60
CA VAL A 90 -29.63 32.10 -17.24
C VAL A 90 -28.15 31.86 -17.52
N ALA A 91 -27.44 32.88 -17.99
CA ALA A 91 -26.00 32.80 -18.24
C ALA A 91 -25.22 32.57 -16.92
N ALA A 92 -25.55 33.30 -15.86
CA ALA A 92 -24.94 33.14 -14.55
C ALA A 92 -25.19 31.75 -13.94
N ALA A 93 -26.41 31.21 -14.09
CA ALA A 93 -26.73 29.86 -13.64
C ALA A 93 -25.93 28.79 -14.41
N LYS A 94 -25.81 28.92 -15.73
CA LYS A 94 -24.99 28.02 -16.56
C LYS A 94 -23.51 28.07 -16.16
N GLU A 95 -22.96 29.26 -15.94
CA GLU A 95 -21.58 29.42 -15.50
C GLU A 95 -21.35 28.77 -14.12
N ALA A 96 -22.25 28.99 -13.17
CA ALA A 96 -22.17 28.38 -11.83
C ALA A 96 -22.26 26.84 -11.88
N ASN A 97 -23.05 26.29 -12.80
CA ASN A 97 -23.16 24.84 -13.00
C ASN A 97 -21.88 24.26 -13.64
N ASN A 98 -21.32 24.95 -14.65
CA ASN A 98 -20.07 24.55 -15.30
C ASN A 98 -18.91 24.59 -14.30
N ARG A 99 -18.83 25.61 -13.44
CA ARG A 99 -17.85 25.65 -12.34
C ARG A 99 -18.02 24.49 -11.37
N ALA A 100 -19.25 24.18 -10.95
CA ALA A 100 -19.49 23.04 -10.06
C ALA A 100 -19.05 21.69 -10.66
N LEU A 101 -19.27 21.50 -11.98
CA LEU A 101 -18.77 20.34 -12.72
C LEU A 101 -17.24 20.31 -12.80
N ALA A 102 -16.60 21.44 -13.07
CA ALA A 102 -15.14 21.56 -13.10
C ALA A 102 -14.50 21.29 -11.73
N ASP A 103 -15.08 21.83 -10.66
CA ASP A 103 -14.65 21.61 -9.28
C ASP A 103 -14.81 20.14 -8.88
N ALA A 104 -15.94 19.52 -9.22
CA ALA A 104 -16.17 18.11 -9.00
C ALA A 104 -15.15 17.23 -9.73
N THR A 105 -14.86 17.55 -10.99
CA THR A 105 -13.86 16.83 -11.80
C THR A 105 -12.47 16.96 -11.18
N THR A 106 -12.10 18.17 -10.74
CA THR A 106 -10.83 18.43 -10.05
C THR A 106 -10.75 17.65 -8.73
N ALA A 107 -11.83 17.63 -7.96
CA ALA A 107 -11.91 16.87 -6.72
C ALA A 107 -11.78 15.36 -6.96
N ILE A 108 -12.36 14.83 -8.03
CA ILE A 108 -12.22 13.42 -8.41
C ILE A 108 -10.76 13.12 -8.75
N ALA A 109 -10.11 13.95 -9.57
CA ALA A 109 -8.69 13.79 -9.91
C ALA A 109 -7.79 13.83 -8.66
N ALA A 110 -7.99 14.82 -7.78
CA ALA A 110 -7.21 14.95 -6.55
C ALA A 110 -7.44 13.81 -5.54
N ASN A 111 -8.65 13.22 -5.51
CA ASN A 111 -8.91 12.02 -4.71
C ASN A 111 -8.23 10.78 -5.32
N ALA A 112 -8.21 10.67 -6.65
CA ALA A 112 -7.56 9.56 -7.35
C ALA A 112 -6.04 9.57 -7.11
N GLU A 113 -5.41 10.74 -7.20
CA GLU A 113 -3.97 10.92 -6.94
C GLU A 113 -3.61 10.56 -5.49
N ARG A 114 -4.32 11.15 -4.50
CA ARG A 114 -4.12 10.81 -3.08
C ARG A 114 -4.25 9.32 -2.78
N ARG A 115 -5.12 8.62 -3.51
CA ARG A 115 -5.26 7.16 -3.37
C ARG A 115 -4.04 6.44 -3.92
N LYS A 116 -3.52 6.83 -5.08
CA LYS A 116 -2.30 6.26 -5.66
C LYS A 116 -1.13 6.47 -4.71
N ASP A 117 -0.94 7.68 -4.20
CA ASP A 117 0.09 8.00 -3.21
C ASP A 117 -0.04 7.13 -1.95
N MET A 118 -1.27 6.93 -1.46
CA MET A 118 -1.53 6.08 -0.31
C MET A 118 -1.22 4.60 -0.59
N ILE A 119 -1.56 4.09 -1.78
CA ILE A 119 -1.28 2.71 -2.19
C ILE A 119 0.23 2.50 -2.33
N GLU A 120 0.93 3.46 -2.94
CA GLU A 120 2.39 3.46 -3.09
C GLU A 120 3.08 3.53 -1.72
N SER A 121 2.63 4.42 -0.84
CA SER A 121 3.13 4.52 0.53
C SER A 121 2.94 3.21 1.31
N GLN A 122 1.77 2.56 1.20
CA GLN A 122 1.52 1.26 1.82
C GLN A 122 2.40 0.15 1.24
N TYR A 123 2.62 0.17 -0.08
CA TYR A 123 3.50 -0.77 -0.75
C TYR A 123 4.94 -0.64 -0.25
N HIS A 124 5.50 0.58 -0.25
CA HIS A 124 6.86 0.85 0.22
C HIS A 124 7.04 0.46 1.69
N ALA A 125 6.14 0.88 2.57
CA ALA A 125 6.22 0.53 3.99
C ALA A 125 6.27 -0.99 4.23
N LYS A 126 5.49 -1.75 3.44
CA LYS A 126 5.48 -3.21 3.53
C LYS A 126 6.70 -3.85 2.86
N ASP A 127 7.17 -3.32 1.74
CA ASP A 127 8.36 -3.81 1.05
C ASP A 127 9.61 -3.61 1.90
N ASP A 128 9.76 -2.44 2.53
CA ASP A 128 10.85 -2.12 3.44
C ASP A 128 10.86 -3.05 4.66
N ALA A 129 9.69 -3.31 5.26
CA ALA A 129 9.57 -4.23 6.38
C ALA A 129 9.95 -5.68 5.97
N LEU A 130 9.53 -6.14 4.79
CA LEU A 130 9.90 -7.46 4.27
C LEU A 130 11.41 -7.51 3.95
N GLN A 131 11.98 -6.45 3.40
CA GLN A 131 13.41 -6.37 3.11
C GLN A 131 14.26 -6.40 4.38
N GLN A 132 13.85 -5.70 5.44
CA GLN A 132 14.51 -5.76 6.74
C GLN A 132 14.50 -7.18 7.30
N GLN A 133 13.37 -7.89 7.26
CA GLN A 133 13.28 -9.29 7.70
C GLN A 133 14.20 -10.22 6.91
N ILE A 134 14.31 -10.03 5.60
CA ILE A 134 15.25 -10.80 4.75
C ILE A 134 16.69 -10.50 5.13
N ASN A 135 17.04 -9.22 5.36
CA ASN A 135 18.38 -8.81 5.75
C ASN A 135 18.76 -9.39 7.12
N ASP A 136 17.87 -9.32 8.11
CA ASP A 136 18.08 -9.88 9.44
C ASP A 136 18.27 -11.40 9.38
N LEU A 137 17.50 -12.09 8.55
CA LEU A 137 17.66 -13.53 8.33
C LEU A 137 19.04 -13.85 7.73
N ASN A 138 19.52 -13.05 6.78
CA ASN A 138 20.85 -13.23 6.18
C ASN A 138 21.98 -12.93 7.18
N ILE A 139 21.84 -11.88 8.00
CA ILE A 139 22.80 -11.52 9.06
C ILE A 139 22.86 -12.63 10.12
N ASN A 140 21.72 -13.09 10.61
CA ASN A 140 21.63 -14.19 11.57
C ASN A 140 22.27 -15.48 11.03
N LYS A 141 22.04 -15.79 9.74
CA LYS A 141 22.73 -16.88 9.06
C LYS A 141 24.25 -16.70 9.06
N SER A 142 24.73 -15.50 8.73
CA SER A 142 26.17 -15.19 8.71
C SER A 142 26.82 -15.36 10.10
N HIS A 143 26.19 -14.84 11.16
CA HIS A 143 26.68 -15.02 12.52
C HIS A 143 26.73 -16.50 12.95
N ALA A 144 25.69 -17.27 12.64
CA ALA A 144 25.66 -18.70 12.94
C ALA A 144 26.78 -19.48 12.21
N VAL A 145 27.04 -19.14 10.94
CA VAL A 145 28.14 -19.74 10.15
C VAL A 145 29.50 -19.33 10.71
N SER A 146 29.72 -18.04 11.00
CA SER A 146 30.99 -17.55 11.55
C SER A 146 31.32 -18.14 12.92
N GLN A 147 30.33 -18.32 13.79
CA GLN A 147 30.52 -19.01 15.08
C GLN A 147 30.85 -20.50 14.91
N ALA A 148 30.21 -21.18 13.95
CA ALA A 148 30.52 -22.57 13.64
C ALA A 148 31.93 -22.73 13.06
N VAL A 149 32.38 -21.84 12.17
CA VAL A 149 33.74 -21.85 11.61
C VAL A 149 34.79 -21.50 12.68
N GLY A 150 34.52 -20.52 13.54
CA GLY A 150 35.39 -20.17 14.67
C GLY A 150 35.53 -21.30 15.69
N GLY A 151 34.46 -22.04 15.97
CA GLY A 151 34.48 -23.22 16.86
C GLY A 151 35.16 -24.45 16.23
N VAL A 152 35.05 -24.64 14.91
CA VAL A 152 35.80 -25.67 14.19
C VAL A 152 37.31 -25.36 14.15
N SER A 153 37.69 -24.08 14.04
CA SER A 153 39.10 -23.67 14.07
C SER A 153 39.76 -24.00 15.42
N SER A 154 39.08 -23.75 16.54
CA SER A 154 39.57 -24.09 17.90
C SER A 154 39.52 -25.59 18.20
N ALA A 155 38.60 -26.34 17.61
CA ALA A 155 38.62 -27.80 17.68
C ALA A 155 39.74 -28.43 16.82
N GLY A 156 40.01 -27.87 15.63
CA GLY A 156 41.07 -28.34 14.73
C GLY A 156 42.48 -28.05 15.23
N THR A 157 42.70 -26.94 15.94
CA THR A 157 44.00 -26.65 16.59
C THR A 157 44.29 -27.54 17.78
N ASN A 158 43.27 -27.97 18.54
CA ASN A 158 43.46 -28.95 19.61
C ASN A 158 43.80 -30.35 19.08
N ILE A 159 43.27 -30.75 17.92
CA ILE A 159 43.62 -32.04 17.30
C ILE A 159 45.02 -31.98 16.63
N ALA A 160 45.39 -30.84 16.04
CA ALA A 160 46.73 -30.67 15.45
C ALA A 160 47.86 -30.52 16.48
N GLY A 161 47.55 -30.21 17.75
CA GLY A 161 48.51 -30.18 18.87
C GLY A 161 48.57 -31.48 19.69
N LEU A 162 47.84 -32.52 19.29
CA LEU A 162 47.74 -33.81 20.00
C LEU A 162 48.50 -34.97 19.30
N PHE A 163 49.36 -34.66 18.32
CA PHE A 163 50.26 -35.61 17.67
C PHE A 163 51.71 -35.11 17.73
#